data_AF-A0A3T1C9Z5-F1
#
_entry.id   AF-A0A3T1C9Z5-F1
#
_cell.length_a   1.000
_cell.length_b   1.000
_cell.length_c   1.000
_cell.angle_alpha   90.00
_cell.angle_beta   90.00
_cell.angle_gamma   90.00
#
_symmetry.space_group_name_H-M   'P 1'
#
loop_
_entity.id
_entity.type
_entity.pdbx_description
1 polymer ?
#
loop_
_entity_poly.entity_id
_entity_poly.type
_entity_poly.pdbx_seq_one_letter_code
_entity_poly.pdbx_strand_id
1 'polypeptide(L)' 'MVYSHDLRKKALNYIENGGSMATASGVFGVTVRTLTNWIKRKKQGCLAPKKRRQSPSKIDSEKLKLYITNSGCIP' A
#
# COMPACT_ATOMS: atom_id res chain seq x y z
N MET A 1 2.45 -3.09 -7.12
CA MET A 1 1.03 -2.72 -6.90
C MET A 1 0.71 -2.66 -5.42
N VAL A 2 -0.10 -1.70 -5.00
CA VAL A 2 -0.61 -1.61 -3.62
C VAL A 2 -2.09 -1.97 -3.64
N TYR A 3 -2.44 -3.11 -3.08
CA TYR A 3 -3.83 -3.50 -2.90
C TYR A 3 -4.49 -2.65 -1.81
N SER A 4 -5.75 -2.27 -2.00
CA SER A 4 -6.54 -1.51 -1.03
C SER A 4 -6.67 -2.26 0.29
N HIS A 5 -6.90 -1.53 1.38
CA HIS A 5 -7.01 -2.15 2.70
C HIS A 5 -8.24 -3.07 2.79
N ASP A 6 -9.34 -2.68 2.14
CA ASP A 6 -10.58 -3.45 2.13
C ASP A 6 -10.44 -4.76 1.38
N LEU A 7 -9.71 -4.78 0.25
CA LEU A 7 -9.42 -6.01 -0.48
C LEU A 7 -8.65 -7.00 0.41
N ARG A 8 -7.67 -6.51 1.17
CA ARG A 8 -6.89 -7.36 2.11
C ARG A 8 -7.78 -7.95 3.19
N LYS A 9 -8.66 -7.13 3.78
CA LYS A 9 -9.60 -7.58 4.81
C LYS A 9 -10.55 -8.64 4.26
N LYS A 10 -11.16 -8.42 3.11
CA LYS A 10 -12.08 -9.38 2.48
C LYS A 10 -11.39 -10.70 2.14
N ALA A 11 -10.20 -10.64 1.55
CA ALA A 11 -9.45 -11.84 1.20
C ALA A 11 -9.00 -12.65 2.43
N LEU A 12 -8.58 -11.98 3.50
CA LEU A 12 -8.21 -12.65 4.74
C LEU A 12 -9.42 -13.23 5.47
N ASN A 13 -10.54 -12.51 5.51
CA ASN A 13 -11.79 -13.01 6.10
C ASN A 13 -12.28 -14.27 5.36
N TYR A 14 -12.22 -14.28 4.03
CA TYR A 14 -12.54 -15.46 3.24
C TYR A 14 -11.69 -16.70 3.63
N ILE A 15 -10.39 -16.51 3.85
CA ILE A 15 -9.49 -17.60 4.28
C ILE A 15 -9.81 -18.04 5.71
N GLU A 16 -10.15 -17.11 6.60
CA GLU A 16 -10.52 -17.40 8.00
C GLU A 16 -11.84 -18.17 8.11
N ASN A 17 -12.77 -17.96 7.17
CA ASN A 17 -14.02 -18.71 7.07
C ASN A 17 -13.85 -20.10 6.40
N GLY A 18 -12.63 -20.61 6.29
CA GLY A 18 -12.33 -21.94 5.73
C GLY A 18 -12.02 -21.95 4.23
N GLY A 19 -11.94 -20.79 3.57
CA GLY A 19 -11.55 -20.70 2.17
C GLY A 19 -10.07 -21.06 1.94
N SER A 20 -9.78 -21.81 0.88
CA SER A 20 -8.39 -22.12 0.52
C SER A 20 -7.66 -20.91 -0.07
N MET A 21 -6.33 -20.88 0.05
CA MET A 21 -5.51 -19.82 -0.58
C MET A 21 -5.60 -19.85 -2.12
N ALA A 22 -5.77 -21.03 -2.72
CA ALA A 22 -5.90 -21.17 -4.17
C ALA A 22 -7.23 -20.58 -4.67
N THR A 23 -8.32 -20.88 -3.97
CA THR A 23 -9.65 -20.32 -4.28
C THR A 23 -9.66 -18.81 -4.05
N ALA A 24 -9.10 -18.34 -2.93
CA ALA A 24 -8.95 -16.91 -2.66
C ALA A 24 -8.12 -16.20 -3.75
N SER A 25 -7.09 -16.86 -4.28
CA SER A 25 -6.28 -16.30 -5.37
C SER A 25 -7.10 -16.06 -6.62
N GLY A 26 -7.98 -17.00 -6.98
CA GLY A 26 -8.88 -16.87 -8.13
C GLY A 26 -9.96 -15.80 -7.89
N VAL A 27 -10.63 -15.85 -6.73
CA VAL A 27 -11.75 -14.94 -6.39
C VAL A 27 -11.31 -13.48 -6.31
N PHE A 28 -10.16 -13.22 -5.70
CA PHE A 28 -9.69 -11.85 -5.45
C PHE A 28 -8.64 -11.36 -6.46
N GLY A 29 -8.23 -12.21 -7.42
CA GLY A 29 -7.23 -11.86 -8.42
C GLY A 29 -5.84 -11.54 -7.84
N VAL A 30 -5.50 -12.14 -6.69
CA VAL A 30 -4.23 -11.93 -5.98
C VAL A 30 -3.43 -13.20 -5.94
N THR A 31 -2.13 -13.13 -6.17
CA THR A 31 -1.28 -14.32 -6.08
C THR A 31 -1.26 -14.91 -4.67
N VAL A 32 -1.15 -16.23 -4.58
CA VAL A 32 -1.03 -16.98 -3.31
C VAL A 32 0.07 -16.40 -2.42
N ARG A 33 1.24 -16.07 -2.99
CA ARG A 33 2.35 -15.44 -2.26
C ARG A 33 1.95 -14.11 -1.60
N THR A 34 1.09 -13.33 -2.24
CA THR A 34 0.57 -12.07 -1.68
C THR A 34 -0.33 -12.35 -0.47
N LEU A 35 -1.22 -13.34 -0.58
CA LEU A 35 -2.08 -13.79 0.53
C LEU A 35 -1.25 -14.28 1.72
N THR A 36 -0.23 -15.11 1.49
CA THR A 36 0.69 -15.58 2.54
C THR A 36 1.39 -14.40 3.24
N ASN A 37 1.84 -13.40 2.49
CA ASN A 37 2.44 -12.20 3.05
C ASN A 37 1.45 -11.39 3.91
N TRP A 38 0.19 -11.30 3.50
CA TRP A 38 -0.84 -10.63 4.30
C TRP A 38 -1.15 -11.37 5.60
N ILE A 39 -1.21 -12.70 5.57
CA ILE A 39 -1.37 -13.51 6.78
C ILE A 39 -0.22 -13.26 7.75
N LYS A 40 1.03 -13.29 7.27
CA LYS A 40 2.22 -12.97 8.09
C LYS A 40 2.13 -11.57 8.70
N ARG A 41 1.72 -10.58 7.90
CA ARG A 41 1.56 -9.19 8.37
C ARG A 41 0.40 -9.00 9.34
N LYS A 42 -0.69 -9.77 9.19
CA LYS A 42 -1.82 -9.77 10.15
C LYS A 42 -1.34 -10.27 11.51
N LYS A 43 -0.56 -11.36 11.54
CA LYS A 43 0.05 -11.89 12.79
C LYS A 43 0.97 -10.87 13.47
N GLN A 44 1.63 -10.00 12.70
CA GLN A 44 2.48 -8.91 13.19
C GLN A 44 1.71 -7.61 13.54
N GLY A 45 0.37 -7.60 13.43
CA GLY A 45 -0.46 -6.40 13.66
C GLY A 45 -0.34 -5.31 12.58
N CYS A 46 0.39 -5.55 11.48
CA CYS A 46 0.79 -4.54 10.50
C CYS A 46 0.11 -4.74 9.13
N LEU A 47 -1.22 -4.90 9.10
CA LEU A 47 -1.97 -5.19 7.85
C LEU A 47 -2.12 -3.99 6.91
N ALA A 48 -2.15 -2.77 7.46
CA ALA A 48 -2.33 -1.54 6.70
C ALA A 48 -1.21 -1.33 5.65
N PRO A 49 -1.48 -0.71 4.48
CA PRO A 49 -0.42 -0.33 3.54
C PRO A 49 0.68 0.47 4.25
N LYS A 50 1.95 0.12 4.01
CA LYS A 50 3.06 0.93 4.51
C LYS A 50 3.04 2.26 3.75
N LYS A 51 3.02 3.38 4.46
CA LYS A 51 3.19 4.70 3.84
C LYS A 51 4.55 4.72 3.16
N ARG A 52 4.58 5.10 1.87
CA ARG A 52 5.83 5.31 1.15
C ARG A 52 6.56 6.47 1.84
N ARG A 53 7.78 6.21 2.30
CA ARG A 53 8.66 7.30 2.74
C ARG A 53 9.17 7.99 1.48
N GLN A 54 9.08 9.31 1.43
CA GLN A 54 9.77 10.06 0.39
C GLN A 54 11.28 9.89 0.62
N SER A 55 12.01 9.55 -0.43
CA SER A 55 13.47 9.58 -0.40
C SER A 55 13.94 11.02 -0.43
N PRO A 56 15.08 11.36 0.18
CA PRO A 56 15.68 12.68 0.02
C PRO A 56 15.82 13.01 -1.46
N SER A 57 15.22 14.11 -1.90
CA SER A 57 15.39 14.62 -3.26
C SER A 57 16.68 15.41 -3.36
N LYS A 58 17.26 15.46 -4.56
CA LYS A 58 18.42 16.33 -4.84
C LYS A 58 18.09 17.81 -4.66
N ILE A 59 16.82 18.18 -4.85
CA ILE A 59 16.31 19.54 -4.74
C ILE A 59 15.72 19.73 -3.36
N ASP A 60 16.12 20.82 -2.70
CA ASP A 60 15.51 21.31 -1.47
C ASP A 60 14.12 21.90 -1.79
N SER A 61 13.09 21.27 -1.24
CA SER A 61 11.69 21.65 -1.47
C SER A 61 11.37 23.05 -0.95
N GLU A 62 11.98 23.47 0.16
CA GLU A 62 11.73 24.79 0.74
C GLU A 62 12.38 25.88 -0.11
N LYS A 63 13.62 25.66 -0.56
CA LYS A 63 14.30 26.58 -1.49
C LYS A 63 13.55 26.71 -2.83
N LEU A 64 12.99 25.61 -3.33
CA LEU A 64 12.20 25.62 -4.56
C LEU A 64 10.89 26.40 -4.40
N LYS A 65 10.16 26.20 -3.30
CA LYS A 65 8.92 26.97 -3.02
C LYS A 65 9.21 28.46 -2.94
N LEU A 66 10.26 28.87 -2.22
CA LEU A 66 10.67 30.27 -2.11
C LEU A 66 11.01 30.88 -3.48
N TYR A 67 11.71 30.13 -4.33
CA TYR A 67 12.00 30.57 -5.68
C TYR A 67 10.72 30.79 -6.50
N ILE A 68 9.78 29.83 -6.50
CA ILE A 68 8.52 29.95 -7.25
C ILE A 68 7.70 31.16 -6.77
N THR A 69 7.56 31.33 -5.46
CA THR A 69 6.82 32.46 -4.87
C THR A 69 7.47 33.80 -5.20
N ASN A 70 8.80 33.89 -5.17
CA ASN A 70 9.53 35.12 -5.46
C ASN A 70 9.67 35.42 -6.97
N SER A 71 9.55 34.41 -7.82
CA SER A 71 9.73 34.54 -9.28
C SER A 71 8.46 34.99 -10.01
N GLY A 72 7.37 35.31 -9.30
CA GLY A 72 6.24 36.04 -9.88
C GLY A 72 5.41 35.30 -10.93
N CYS A 73 5.57 33.98 -11.10
CA CYS A 73 4.59 33.19 -11.84
C CYS A 73 3.45 32.80 -10.89
N ILE A 74 2.47 33.69 -10.78
CA ILE A 74 1.16 33.42 -10.16
C ILE A 74 0.42 32.41 -11.07
N PRO A 75 -0.33 31.44 -10.50
CA PRO A 75 -1.07 30.39 -11.23
C PRO A 75 -2.05 30.89 -12.29
#